data_AF-A0A5C7VDE0-F1
#
_entry.id   AF-A0A5C7VDE0-F1
#
_cell.length_a   1.000
_cell.length_b   1.000
_cell.length_c   1.000
_cell.angle_alpha   90.00
_cell.angle_beta   90.00
_cell.angle_gamma   90.00
#
_symmetry.space_group_name_H-M   'P 1'
#
loop_
_entity.id
_entity.type
_entity.pdbx_description
1 polymer ?
#
loop_
_entity_poly.entity_id
_entity_poly.type
_entity_poly.pdbx_seq_one_letter_code
_entity_poly.pdbx_strand_id
1 'polypeptide(L)'
;MPRKLPADFPKTAADWDKLAAAAPGEESTPASTDAVQPERAVVVRDGGPLAVREALVKRGRGLGKKPAKQQVTLRLSPDVLAHFKAGGPGWQARIDEALRRSL
;
A
#
# COMPACT_ATOMS: atom_id res chain seq x y z
N MET A 1 -2.90 -15.46 17.51
CA MET A 1 -3.49 -16.81 17.38
C MET A 1 -2.68 -17.57 16.33
N PRO A 2 -1.96 -18.65 16.67
CA PRO A 2 -1.31 -19.46 15.64
C PRO A 2 -2.39 -20.15 14.80
N ARG A 3 -2.38 -19.95 13.48
CA ARG A 3 -3.30 -20.67 12.58
C ARG A 3 -2.85 -22.12 12.51
N LYS A 4 -3.75 -23.06 12.83
CA LYS A 4 -3.48 -24.49 12.61
C LYS A 4 -3.39 -24.75 11.10
N LEU A 5 -2.42 -25.56 10.71
CA LEU A 5 -2.32 -26.07 9.36
C LEU A 5 -3.54 -26.96 9.05
N PRO A 6 -4.03 -26.98 7.80
CA PRO A 6 -5.08 -27.90 7.37
C PRO A 6 -4.75 -29.36 7.70
N ALA A 7 -5.78 -30.19 7.92
CA ALA A 7 -5.60 -31.59 8.30
C ALA A 7 -4.84 -32.39 7.22
N ASP A 8 -5.06 -32.05 5.95
CA ASP A 8 -4.50 -32.69 4.76
C ASP A 8 -3.17 -32.06 4.31
N PHE A 9 -2.52 -31.27 5.17
CA PHE A 9 -1.22 -30.69 4.84
C PHE A 9 -0.15 -31.80 4.78
N PRO A 10 0.66 -31.88 3.71
CA PRO A 10 1.68 -32.91 3.55
C PRO A 10 2.71 -32.88 4.70
N LYS A 11 3.02 -34.05 5.26
CA LYS A 11 3.87 -34.18 6.47
C LYS A 11 5.22 -34.83 6.18
N THR A 12 5.36 -35.49 5.04
CA THR A 12 6.59 -36.17 4.63
C THR A 12 7.03 -35.74 3.23
N ALA A 13 8.32 -35.91 2.91
CA ALA A 13 8.86 -35.61 1.58
C ALA A 13 8.13 -36.40 0.48
N ALA A 14 7.77 -37.66 0.74
CA ALA A 14 7.01 -38.48 -0.20
C ALA A 14 5.58 -37.96 -0.44
N ASP A 15 4.96 -37.30 0.54
CA ASP A 15 3.66 -36.64 0.36
C ASP A 15 3.79 -35.41 -0.55
N TRP A 16 4.90 -34.68 -0.43
CA TRP A 16 5.23 -33.56 -1.31
C TRP A 16 5.49 -34.02 -2.75
N ASP A 17 6.20 -35.13 -2.94
CA ASP A 17 6.45 -35.69 -4.27
C ASP A 17 5.16 -36.17 -4.95
N LYS A 18 4.27 -36.83 -4.19
CA LYS A 18 2.95 -37.23 -4.70
C LYS A 18 2.09 -36.04 -5.07
N LEU A 19 2.09 -34.99 -4.26
CA LEU A 19 1.36 -33.75 -4.54
C LEU A 19 1.90 -33.07 -5.81
N ALA A 20 3.23 -32.99 -5.95
CA ALA A 20 3.88 -32.42 -7.13
C ALA A 20 3.62 -33.23 -8.40
N ALA A 21 3.58 -34.56 -8.31
CA ALA A 21 3.28 -35.46 -9.43
C ALA A 21 1.79 -35.47 -9.81
N ALA A 22 0.90 -35.27 -8.84
CA ALA A 22 -0.55 -35.19 -9.05
C ALA A 22 -1.01 -33.79 -9.47
N ALA A 23 -0.15 -32.77 -9.33
CA ALA A 23 -0.43 -31.45 -9.84
C ALA A 23 -0.53 -31.53 -11.36
N PRO A 24 -1.62 -31.01 -11.98
CA PRO A 24 -1.64 -30.86 -13.42
C PRO A 24 -0.42 -30.02 -13.80
N GLY A 25 0.34 -30.47 -14.81
CA GLY A 25 1.52 -29.76 -15.34
C GLY A 25 1.20 -28.41 -15.99
N GLU A 26 0.08 -27.78 -15.60
CA GLU A 26 -0.11 -26.35 -15.74
C GLU A 26 0.90 -25.67 -14.82
N GLU A 27 2.08 -25.47 -15.37
CA GLU A 27 2.91 -24.35 -15.01
C GLU A 27 1.97 -23.15 -14.94
N SER A 28 1.73 -22.68 -13.71
CA SER A 28 1.01 -21.43 -13.51
C SER A 28 1.92 -20.38 -14.11
N THR A 29 1.78 -20.13 -15.42
CA THR A 29 2.15 -18.84 -15.99
C THR A 29 1.37 -17.88 -15.12
N PRO A 30 2.01 -17.08 -14.25
CA PRO A 30 1.25 -16.19 -13.41
C PRO A 30 0.47 -15.33 -14.39
N ALA A 31 -0.86 -15.49 -14.43
CA ALA A 31 -1.77 -14.57 -15.11
C ALA A 31 -1.79 -13.21 -14.40
N SER A 32 -0.74 -12.90 -13.62
CA SER A 32 -0.45 -11.58 -13.14
C SER A 32 0.42 -10.91 -14.18
N THR A 33 -0.06 -9.80 -14.70
CA THR A 33 0.72 -8.75 -15.36
C THR A 33 1.76 -8.13 -14.40
N ASP A 34 2.29 -8.88 -13.43
CA ASP A 34 3.47 -8.53 -12.67
C ASP A 34 4.69 -8.93 -13.50
N ALA A 35 4.90 -8.20 -14.59
CA ALA A 35 6.27 -8.03 -15.06
C ALA A 35 7.05 -7.54 -13.83
N VAL A 36 8.05 -8.32 -13.41
CA VAL A 36 8.98 -7.91 -12.36
C VAL A 36 9.49 -6.53 -12.76
N GLN A 37 9.19 -5.51 -11.95
CA GLN A 37 9.61 -4.12 -12.16
C GLN A 37 10.93 -3.92 -11.41
N PRO A 38 12.10 -4.18 -12.02
CA PRO A 38 13.40 -4.08 -11.33
C PRO A 38 13.64 -2.68 -10.78
N GLU A 39 13.12 -1.64 -11.43
CA GLU A 39 13.19 -0.24 -11.01
C GLU A 39 12.41 0.04 -9.70
N ARG A 40 11.50 -0.86 -9.32
CA ARG A 40 10.74 -0.80 -8.07
C ARG A 40 11.20 -1.82 -7.03
N ALA A 41 12.27 -2.57 -7.29
CA ALA A 41 12.83 -3.48 -6.30
C ALA A 41 13.43 -2.70 -5.11
N VAL A 42 13.33 -3.26 -3.91
CA VAL A 42 14.01 -2.74 -2.71
C VAL A 42 15.00 -3.80 -2.26
N VAL A 43 16.29 -3.47 -2.30
CA VAL A 43 17.36 -4.35 -1.83
C VAL A 43 17.66 -4.00 -0.38
N VAL A 44 17.51 -4.99 0.51
CA VAL A 44 17.90 -4.87 1.92
C VAL A 44 19.00 -5.88 2.18
N ARG A 45 20.11 -5.43 2.77
CA ARG A 45 21.31 -6.25 2.98
C ARG A 45 21.08 -7.39 3.99
N ASP A 46 20.36 -7.11 5.08
CA ASP A 46 20.09 -8.03 6.19
C ASP A 46 18.73 -7.75 6.85
N GLY A 47 18.20 -8.68 7.67
CA GLY A 47 16.99 -8.46 8.50
C GLY A 47 15.69 -9.07 7.98
N GLY A 48 15.77 -9.88 6.92
CA GLY A 48 14.67 -10.74 6.47
C GLY A 48 13.38 -9.99 6.08
N PRO A 49 12.21 -10.66 6.14
CA PRO A 49 10.95 -10.08 5.70
C PRO A 49 10.55 -8.79 6.43
N LEU A 50 10.95 -8.62 7.70
CA LEU A 50 10.63 -7.42 8.47
C LEU A 50 11.38 -6.19 7.95
N ALA A 51 12.69 -6.32 7.70
CA ALA A 51 13.49 -5.21 7.20
C ALA A 51 13.07 -4.76 5.79
N VAL A 52 12.64 -5.71 4.94
CA VAL A 52 12.04 -5.41 3.63
C VAL A 52 10.75 -4.59 3.79
N ARG A 53 9.86 -4.96 4.73
CA ARG A 53 8.62 -4.22 4.98
C ARG A 53 8.87 -2.80 5.46
N GLU A 54 9.83 -2.61 6.37
CA GLU A 54 10.19 -1.27 6.84
C GLU A 54 10.74 -0.38 5.72
N ALA A 55 11.62 -0.93 4.88
CA ALA A 55 12.19 -0.20 3.75
C ALA A 55 11.10 0.20 2.73
N LEU A 56 10.12 -0.68 2.50
CA LEU A 56 8.95 -0.37 1.66
C LEU A 56 8.08 0.74 2.25
N VAL A 57 7.83 0.73 3.57
CA VAL A 57 7.08 1.78 4.26
C VAL A 57 7.79 3.14 4.18
N LYS A 58 9.13 3.16 4.31
CA LYS A 58 9.95 4.38 4.16
C LYS A 58 9.95 4.95 2.74
N ARG A 59 9.85 4.09 1.72
CA ARG A 59 9.73 4.49 0.31
C ARG A 59 8.33 4.98 -0.06
N GLY A 60 7.30 4.47 0.62
CA GLY A 60 5.97 5.07 0.57
C GLY A 60 6.02 6.53 1.03
N ARG A 61 5.09 7.36 0.56
CA ARG A 61 4.87 8.71 1.09
C ARG A 61 4.76 8.56 2.61
N GLY A 62 5.81 8.96 3.33
CA GLY A 62 5.99 8.58 4.73
C GLY A 62 4.74 8.83 5.57
N LEU A 63 4.55 8.03 6.62
CA LEU A 63 3.44 8.13 7.56
C LEU A 63 3.18 9.62 7.85
N GLY A 64 2.06 10.16 7.33
CA GLY A 64 1.88 11.61 7.23
C GLY A 64 2.20 12.28 8.56
N LYS A 65 3.13 13.26 8.53
CA LYS A 65 3.57 13.98 9.74
C LYS A 65 2.34 14.43 10.53
N LYS A 66 2.26 14.04 11.81
CA LYS A 66 1.16 14.42 12.70
C LYS A 66 1.38 15.86 13.21
N PRO A 67 0.31 16.65 13.45
CA PRO A 67 -1.10 16.29 13.28
C PRO A 67 -1.52 16.21 11.80
N ALA A 68 -2.19 15.12 11.44
CA ALA A 68 -2.73 14.96 10.10
C ALA A 68 -3.95 15.89 9.93
N LYS A 69 -4.09 16.50 8.75
CA LYS A 69 -5.31 17.25 8.40
C LYS A 69 -6.50 16.29 8.46
N GLN A 70 -7.57 16.69 9.12
CA GLN A 70 -8.78 15.89 9.21
C GLN A 70 -9.66 16.15 7.98
N GLN A 71 -10.06 15.09 7.28
CA GLN A 71 -11.06 15.20 6.23
C GLN A 71 -12.44 15.37 6.87
N VAL A 72 -13.12 16.47 6.55
CA VAL A 72 -14.46 16.79 7.03
C VAL A 72 -15.35 17.20 5.87
N THR A 73 -16.65 16.98 6.01
CA THR A 73 -17.66 17.46 5.05
C THR A 73 -18.14 18.84 5.51
N LEU A 74 -17.52 19.90 5.00
CA LEU A 74 -17.90 21.30 5.26
C LEU A 74 -18.61 21.90 4.05
N ARG A 75 -19.71 22.63 4.27
CA ARG A 75 -20.37 23.43 3.23
C ARG A 75 -19.78 24.84 3.25
N LEU A 76 -19.36 25.31 2.08
CA LEU A 76 -18.80 26.64 1.87
C LEU A 76 -19.67 27.39 0.87
N SER A 77 -19.70 28.71 0.96
CA SER A 77 -20.38 29.57 0.00
C SER A 77 -19.82 29.39 -1.42
N PRO A 78 -20.65 29.46 -2.49
CA PRO A 78 -20.21 29.19 -3.86
C PRO A 78 -19.10 30.14 -4.36
N ASP A 79 -19.17 31.41 -3.98
CA ASP A 79 -18.19 32.46 -4.27
C ASP A 79 -16.81 32.15 -3.67
N VAL A 80 -16.77 31.68 -2.41
CA VAL A 80 -15.54 31.27 -1.73
C VAL A 80 -14.90 30.08 -2.49
N LEU A 81 -15.68 29.07 -2.83
CA LEU A 81 -15.18 27.92 -3.60
C LEU A 81 -14.67 28.32 -4.97
N ALA A 82 -15.39 29.20 -5.68
CA ALA A 82 -14.99 29.70 -7.00
C ALA A 82 -13.65 30.46 -6.92
N HIS A 83 -13.50 31.35 -5.95
CA HIS A 83 -12.29 32.13 -5.72
C HIS A 83 -11.05 31.23 -5.53
N PHE A 84 -11.11 30.25 -4.62
CA PHE A 84 -9.96 29.39 -4.35
C PHE A 84 -9.65 28.44 -5.51
N LYS A 85 -10.68 27.85 -6.14
CA LYS A 85 -10.52 26.93 -7.28
C LYS A 85 -9.91 27.60 -8.50
N ALA A 86 -10.21 28.88 -8.74
CA ALA A 86 -9.64 29.63 -9.86
C ALA A 86 -8.10 29.67 -9.83
N GLY A 87 -7.48 29.60 -8.64
CA GLY A 87 -6.02 29.52 -8.50
C GLY A 87 -5.41 28.14 -8.79
N GLY A 88 -6.17 27.17 -9.30
CA GLY A 88 -5.67 25.87 -9.73
C GLY A 88 -5.28 24.90 -8.60
N PRO A 89 -4.41 23.90 -8.88
CA PRO A 89 -3.99 22.90 -7.92
C PRO A 89 -3.50 23.49 -6.59
N GLY A 90 -3.81 22.81 -5.48
CA GLY A 90 -3.45 23.29 -4.14
C GLY A 90 -4.45 24.28 -3.51
N TRP A 91 -5.58 24.57 -4.16
CA TRP A 91 -6.60 25.48 -3.61
C TRP A 91 -7.12 25.07 -2.21
N GLN A 92 -7.22 23.76 -1.93
CA GLN A 92 -7.60 23.26 -0.61
C GLN A 92 -6.57 23.60 0.48
N ALA A 93 -5.29 23.68 0.13
CA ALA A 93 -4.26 24.12 1.07
C ALA A 93 -4.34 25.63 1.33
N ARG A 94 -4.65 26.42 0.30
CA ARG A 94 -4.81 27.89 0.43
C ARG A 94 -6.02 28.26 1.29
N ILE A 95 -7.16 27.59 1.13
CA ILE A 95 -8.34 27.86 1.98
C ILE A 95 -8.09 27.45 3.43
N ASP A 96 -7.42 26.32 3.67
CA ASP A 96 -7.01 25.90 5.01
C ASP A 96 -6.04 26.91 5.66
N GLU A 97 -5.13 27.51 4.91
CA GLU A 97 -4.26 28.59 5.41
C GLU A 97 -5.05 29.86 5.73
N ALA A 98 -6.01 30.26 4.89
CA ALA A 98 -6.87 31.40 5.13
C ALA A 98 -7.69 31.24 6.42
N LEU A 99 -8.28 30.04 6.63
CA LEU A 99 -9.01 29.71 7.85
C LEU A 99 -8.11 29.73 9.09
N ARG A 100 -6.86 29.28 8.98
CA ARG A 100 -5.89 29.35 10.08
C ARG A 100 -5.50 30.78 10.45
N ARG A 101 -5.48 31.71 9.50
CA ARG A 101 -5.19 33.14 9.77
C ARG A 101 -6.33 33.87 10.49
N SER A 102 -7.54 33.31 10.50
CA SER A 102 -8.70 33.86 11.22
C SER A 102 -8.89 33.30 12.63
N LEU A 103 -8.00 32.41 13.09
CA LEU A 103 -7.92 31.93 14.47
C LEU A 103 -6.98 32.82 15.28
#